data_AF-A0A496WUG9-F1
#
_entry.id   AF-A0A496WUG9-F1
#
_cell.length_a   1.000
_cell.length_b   1.000
_cell.length_c   1.000
_cell.angle_alpha   90.00
_cell.angle_beta   90.00
_cell.angle_gamma   90.00
#
_symmetry.space_group_name_H-M   'P 1'
#
loop_
_entity.id
_entity.type
_entity.pdbx_description
1 polymer ?
#
loop_
_entity_poly.entity_id
_entity_poly.type
_entity_poly.pdbx_seq_one_letter_code
_entity_poly.pdbx_strand_id
1 'polypeptide(L)'
;MTQLYEMNSIDVMKARQMIGQSDAHLAEIFPGHFVHSDVVEPYLALVARAADSGVDLRLASGYRSFDRQLTIWNAKVSGQRPVCDDRGTPLDLNT
;
A
#
# COMPACT_ATOMS: atom_id res chain seq x y z
N MET A 1 38.02 -13.10 5.66
CA MET A 1 37.69 -12.10 6.68
C MET A 1 37.03 -10.94 5.95
N THR A 2 35.72 -10.80 6.16
CA THR A 2 34.93 -9.56 5.95
C THR A 2 34.89 -8.91 4.56
N GLN A 3 34.06 -9.43 3.66
CA GLN A 3 33.24 -8.59 2.76
C GLN A 3 32.06 -9.38 2.19
N LEU A 4 31.35 -10.08 3.08
CA LEU A 4 29.98 -10.54 2.86
C LEU A 4 29.09 -9.52 3.58
N TYR A 5 27.96 -9.15 2.97
CA TYR A 5 27.00 -8.12 3.39
C TYR A 5 27.36 -6.66 3.06
N GLU A 6 27.32 -6.29 1.78
CA GLU A 6 26.56 -5.08 1.44
C GLU A 6 25.09 -5.40 1.72
N MET A 7 24.70 -5.24 2.97
CA MET A 7 23.29 -5.14 3.31
C MET A 7 22.80 -3.93 2.53
N ASN A 8 21.99 -4.15 1.49
CA ASN A 8 21.21 -3.10 0.83
C ASN A 8 20.78 -2.13 1.92
N SER A 9 21.35 -0.93 1.91
CA SER A 9 20.97 0.10 2.86
C SER A 9 19.51 0.38 2.56
N ILE A 10 18.60 -0.24 3.33
CA ILE A 10 17.19 0.09 3.29
C ILE A 10 17.16 1.59 3.49
N ASP A 11 16.71 2.33 2.48
CA ASP A 11 16.51 3.76 2.62
C ASP A 11 15.58 3.95 3.82
N VAL A 12 16.14 4.51 4.90
CA VAL A 12 15.38 4.66 6.13
C VAL A 12 14.37 5.76 5.84
N MET A 13 13.12 5.33 5.66
CA MET A 13 11.98 6.22 5.50
C MET A 13 12.03 7.36 6.50
N LYS A 14 11.96 8.59 5.98
CA LYS A 14 11.83 9.78 6.80
C LYS A 14 10.46 9.76 7.48
N ALA A 15 10.37 10.33 8.69
CA ALA A 15 9.13 10.35 9.47
C ALA A 15 7.90 10.81 8.65
N ARG A 16 8.04 11.87 7.85
CA ARG A 16 6.95 12.39 6.99
C ARG A 16 6.49 11.40 5.92
N GLN A 17 7.37 10.56 5.40
CA GLN A 17 7.02 9.52 4.43
C GLN A 17 6.23 8.40 5.11
N MET A 18 6.69 7.94 6.29
CA MET A 18 6.02 6.88 7.07
C MET A 18 4.60 7.22 7.47
N ILE A 19 4.34 8.48 7.82
CA ILE A 19 3.01 8.95 8.26
C ILE A 19 2.14 9.47 7.12
N GLY A 20 2.53 9.30 5.86
CA GLY A 20 1.73 9.69 4.71
C GLY A 20 1.62 11.21 4.49
N GLN A 21 2.58 11.99 4.99
CA GLN A 21 2.69 13.44 4.77
C GLN A 21 3.67 13.80 3.65
N SER A 22 4.29 12.81 3.03
CA SER A 22 5.16 12.96 1.87
C SER A 22 5.05 11.74 0.95
N ASP A 23 5.07 11.99 -0.34
CA ASP A 23 5.01 11.05 -1.46
C ASP A 23 6.34 10.94 -2.21
N ALA A 24 7.39 11.62 -1.74
CA ALA A 24 8.68 11.72 -2.44
C ALA A 24 9.42 10.38 -2.64
N HIS A 25 9.01 9.33 -1.93
CA HIS A 25 9.57 7.97 -2.05
C HIS A 25 8.75 7.06 -2.99
N LEU A 26 7.69 7.61 -3.58
CA LEU A 26 6.73 6.84 -4.35
C LEU A 26 7.04 6.91 -5.83
N ALA A 27 6.71 5.82 -6.52
CA ALA A 27 6.65 5.73 -7.95
C ALA A 27 5.21 5.35 -8.36
N GLU A 28 4.74 5.96 -9.44
CA GLU A 28 3.47 5.61 -10.06
C GLU A 28 3.66 4.38 -10.95
N ILE A 29 2.88 3.33 -10.72
CA ILE A 29 2.91 2.10 -11.55
C ILE A 29 1.82 2.16 -12.63
N PHE A 30 0.64 2.64 -12.26
CA PHE A 30 -0.48 2.91 -13.15
C PHE A 30 -1.10 4.26 -12.75
N PRO A 31 -1.83 4.93 -13.65
CA PRO A 31 -2.48 6.20 -13.30
C PRO A 31 -3.24 6.13 -11.97
N GLY A 32 -2.84 6.96 -11.02
CA GLY A 32 -3.41 7.06 -9.67
C GLY A 32 -2.98 5.96 -8.68
N HIS A 33 -2.03 5.10 -9.03
CA HIS A 33 -1.58 3.97 -8.21
C HIS A 33 -0.09 4.06 -7.92
N PHE A 34 0.22 4.38 -6.66
CA PHE A 34 1.56 4.64 -6.19
C PHE A 34 2.02 3.56 -5.21
N VAL A 35 3.29 3.18 -5.30
CA VAL A 35 3.99 2.33 -4.32
C VAL A 35 5.39 2.89 -4.08
N HIS A 36 6.11 2.35 -3.09
CA HIS A 36 7.52 2.68 -2.91
C HIS A 36 8.34 2.37 -4.17
N SER A 37 9.29 3.24 -4.53
CA SER A 37 10.22 3.01 -5.66
C SER A 37 10.79 1.59 -5.73
N ASP A 38 11.29 1.09 -4.60
CA ASP A 38 11.96 -0.21 -4.48
C ASP A 38 10.99 -1.40 -4.62
N VAL A 39 9.68 -1.15 -4.58
CA VAL A 39 8.63 -2.17 -4.76
C VAL A 39 8.20 -2.29 -6.23
N VAL A 40 8.54 -1.33 -7.10
CA VAL A 40 8.10 -1.34 -8.50
C VAL A 40 8.58 -2.59 -9.24
N GLU A 41 9.88 -2.89 -9.22
CA GLU A 41 10.43 -4.06 -9.92
C GLU A 41 9.88 -5.38 -9.34
N PRO A 42 9.90 -5.61 -8.01
CA PRO A 42 9.32 -6.82 -7.43
C PRO A 42 7.83 -7.00 -7.73
N TYR A 43 7.05 -5.91 -7.75
CA TYR A 43 5.63 -5.94 -8.10
C TYR A 43 5.42 -6.36 -9.56
N LEU A 44 6.16 -5.76 -10.50
CA LEU A 44 6.05 -6.10 -11.93
C LEU A 44 6.48 -7.54 -12.21
N ALA A 45 7.53 -8.03 -11.52
CA ALA A 45 7.94 -9.42 -11.58
C ALA A 45 6.84 -10.37 -11.07
N LEU A 46 6.14 -10.00 -9.98
CA LEU A 46 5.00 -10.76 -9.47
C LEU A 46 3.82 -10.77 -10.45
N VAL A 47 3.51 -9.63 -11.06
CA VAL A 47 2.46 -9.53 -12.10
C VAL A 47 2.77 -10.45 -13.29
N ALA A 48 4.01 -10.43 -13.79
CA ALA A 48 4.42 -11.28 -14.90
C ALA A 48 4.26 -12.77 -14.57
N ARG A 49 4.73 -13.20 -13.39
CA ARG A 49 4.60 -14.60 -12.94
C ARG A 49 3.16 -15.03 -12.72
N ALA A 50 2.31 -14.12 -12.24
CA ALA A 50 0.88 -14.38 -12.09
C ALA A 50 0.23 -14.60 -13.47
N ALA A 51 0.59 -13.76 -14.45
CA ALA A 51 0.11 -13.89 -15.83
C ALA A 51 0.55 -15.23 -16.47
N ASP A 52 1.80 -15.65 -16.26
CA ASP A 52 2.30 -16.97 -16.71
C ASP A 52 1.50 -18.14 -16.10
N SER A 53 0.89 -17.92 -14.94
CA SER A 53 0.04 -18.89 -14.24
C SER A 53 -1.45 -18.73 -14.55
N GLY A 54 -1.82 -17.85 -15.49
CA GLY A 54 -3.22 -17.57 -15.87
C GLY A 54 -3.99 -16.69 -14.87
N VAL A 55 -3.29 -15.94 -14.02
CA VAL A 55 -3.88 -15.04 -13.01
C VAL A 55 -3.67 -13.57 -13.41
N ASP A 56 -4.77 -12.83 -13.60
CA ASP A 56 -4.74 -11.37 -13.80
C ASP A 56 -4.59 -10.65 -12.45
N LEU A 57 -3.34 -10.51 -12.00
CA LEU A 57 -3.02 -9.83 -10.74
C LEU A 57 -3.03 -8.31 -10.91
N ARG A 58 -3.83 -7.62 -10.08
CA ARG A 58 -3.96 -6.16 -10.08
C ARG A 58 -3.85 -5.56 -8.70
N LEU A 59 -3.39 -4.31 -8.64
CA LEU A 59 -3.34 -3.55 -7.41
C LEU A 59 -4.73 -2.97 -7.10
N ALA A 60 -5.42 -3.49 -6.10
CA ALA A 60 -6.71 -2.95 -5.65
C ALA A 60 -6.56 -1.62 -4.88
N SER A 61 -5.44 -1.46 -4.16
CA SER A 61 -5.06 -0.20 -3.52
C SER A 61 -3.56 -0.15 -3.24
N GLY A 62 -2.92 0.98 -3.52
CA GLY A 62 -1.52 1.26 -3.19
C GLY A 62 -1.38 2.23 -2.01
N TYR A 63 -0.43 3.16 -2.11
CA TYR A 63 -0.22 4.23 -1.15
C TYR A 63 -1.48 5.10 -0.96
N ARG A 64 -1.65 5.58 0.27
CA ARG A 64 -2.65 6.59 0.64
C ARG A 64 -2.00 7.61 1.55
N SER A 65 -2.15 8.89 1.22
CA SER A 65 -1.73 9.97 2.09
C SER A 65 -2.50 9.96 3.42
N PHE A 66 -1.98 10.70 4.41
CA PHE A 66 -2.65 10.91 5.68
C PHE A 66 -4.09 11.40 5.48
N ASP A 67 -4.29 12.43 4.66
CA ASP A 67 -5.62 13.01 4.41
C ASP A 67 -6.59 12.02 3.78
N ARG A 68 -6.09 11.16 2.89
CA ARG A 68 -6.91 10.10 2.28
C ARG A 68 -7.33 9.06 3.33
N GLN A 69 -6.40 8.62 4.17
CA GLN A 69 -6.70 7.68 5.25
C GLN A 69 -7.65 8.28 6.28
N LEU A 70 -7.45 9.54 6.67
CA LEU A 70 -8.34 10.28 7.57
C LEU A 70 -9.77 10.37 7.00
N THR A 71 -9.91 10.67 5.71
CA THR A 71 -11.21 10.68 5.03
C THR A 71 -11.90 9.31 5.09
N ILE A 72 -11.17 8.23 4.81
CA ILE A 72 -11.70 6.86 4.86
C ILE A 72 -12.12 6.49 6.30
N TRP A 73 -11.28 6.84 7.27
CA TRP A 73 -11.53 6.59 8.68
C TRP A 73 -12.79 7.30 9.17
N ASN A 74 -12.88 8.61 8.93
CA ASN A 74 -14.03 9.42 9.32
C ASN A 74 -15.31 8.91 8.68
N ALA A 75 -15.27 8.52 7.41
CA ALA A 75 -16.43 7.94 6.73
C ALA A 75 -16.86 6.59 7.33
N LYS A 76 -15.92 5.76 7.82
CA LYS A 76 -16.22 4.50 8.50
C LYS A 76 -16.87 4.72 9.87
N VAL A 77 -16.24 5.54 10.72
CA VAL A 77 -16.74 5.76 12.09
C VAL A 77 -18.04 6.55 12.15
N SER A 78 -18.32 7.38 11.13
CA SER A 78 -19.61 8.10 11.00
C SER A 78 -20.71 7.28 10.32
N GLY A 79 -20.46 6.02 9.97
CA GLY A 79 -21.44 5.15 9.31
C GLY A 79 -21.68 5.42 7.81
N GLN A 80 -20.97 6.37 7.21
CA GLN A 80 -21.04 6.65 5.77
C GLN A 80 -20.45 5.52 4.91
N ARG A 81 -19.57 4.71 5.50
CA ARG A 81 -18.99 3.51 4.89
C ARG A 81 -19.06 2.36 5.88
N PRO A 82 -19.39 1.13 5.43
CA PRO A 82 -19.42 -0.01 6.32
C PRO A 82 -18.03 -0.31 6.88
N VAL A 83 -18.00 -0.69 8.15
CA VAL A 83 -16.90 -1.44 8.74
C VAL A 83 -17.31 -2.91 8.67
N CYS A 84 -16.44 -3.76 8.12
CA CYS A 84 -16.73 -5.18 7.95
C CYS A 84 -15.83 -6.02 8.84
N ASP A 85 -16.31 -7.20 9.24
CA ASP A 85 -15.50 -8.25 9.85
C ASP A 85 -14.55 -8.93 8.83
N ASP A 86 -13.84 -9.96 9.27
CA ASP A 86 -12.91 -10.75 8.47
C ASP A 86 -13.59 -11.56 7.34
N ARG A 87 -14.91 -11.73 7.40
CA ARG A 87 -15.74 -12.37 6.36
C ARG A 87 -16.37 -11.37 5.41
N GLY A 88 -16.16 -10.07 5.63
CA GLY A 88 -16.78 -9.00 4.84
C GLY A 88 -18.19 -8.62 5.30
N THR A 89 -18.68 -9.16 6.42
CA THR A 89 -19.99 -8.82 6.98
C THR A 89 -19.95 -7.45 7.64
N PRO A 90 -20.86 -6.51 7.32
CA PRO A 90 -20.93 -5.22 8.00
C PRO A 90 -21.20 -5.39 9.51
N LEU A 91 -20.42 -4.67 10.32
CA LEU A 91 -20.58 -4.55 11.77
C LEU A 91 -21.55 -3.42 12.10
N ASP A 92 -22.35 -3.60 13.16
CA ASP A 92 -23.09 -2.51 13.79
C ASP A 92 -22.14 -1.75 14.73
N LEU A 93 -22.03 -0.44 14.53
CA LEU A 93 -21.15 0.43 15.32
C LEU A 93 -21.89 1.17 16.44
N ASN A 94 -23.20 0.99 16.59
CA ASN A 94 -24.01 1.64 17.62
C ASN A 94 -23.97 0.93 19.00
N THR A 95 -22.86 0.23 19.31
CA THR A 95 -22.74 -0.53 20.56
C THR A 95 -22.37 0.36 21.75
#